data_AF-A0A7Y7EE01-F1
#
_entry.id   AF-A0A7Y7EE01-F1
#
_cell.length_a   1.000
_cell.length_b   1.000
_cell.length_c   1.000
_cell.angle_alpha   90.00
_cell.angle_beta   90.00
_cell.angle_gamma   90.00
#
_symmetry.space_group_name_H-M   'P 1'
#
loop_
_entity.id
_entity.type
_entity.pdbx_description
1 polymer ?
#
loop_
_entity_poly.entity_id
_entity_poly.type
_entity_poly.pdbx_seq_one_letter_code
_entity_poly.pdbx_strand_id
1 'polypeptide(L)'
;MTLSELLDHDDLKLPKSWRRDGYRSYQESINGYGSKYLETLEALKEEDIKGIIELIGNVNKETLIQVATITLDTVKKCVDSYLNEGNPHKAYNEFAAGFMSNSDKSKSLQPNYMFAFQRIYPRLYRMRVGENLYNKSDLFHPPFQLRSKVPSYRYSISGFPSLYLSGNTFTAFKELDEPSYSNLFVSEFNLADLENRLYLLNLMSRPQANDFDTKFKFLAIWPLIMACNIMVANRDHPFKPEYILPQIVYQWSKIEYRIGGKEIVGVQYDSSKFLSSRNNVGAFFNVAIPVMKSGNHGYCSSLRRMFKLKRPLLFKDVLEYGMAPKYLTSKQVMIKGEQIDYLDTDFAKIEYHLNCCESDFLES
;
A
#
# COMPACT_ATOMS: atom_id res chain seq x y z
N MET A 1 -4.13 29.54 -0.07
CA MET A 1 -3.48 28.52 0.78
C MET A 1 -2.15 28.15 0.15
N THR A 2 -1.11 27.93 0.94
CA THR A 2 0.19 27.41 0.46
C THR A 2 0.14 25.90 0.23
N LEU A 3 1.09 25.35 -0.54
CA LEU A 3 1.19 23.89 -0.72
C LEU A 3 1.40 23.15 0.61
N SER A 4 2.17 23.72 1.54
CA SER A 4 2.37 23.11 2.87
C SER A 4 1.10 23.11 3.70
N GLU A 5 0.33 24.20 3.69
CA GLU A 5 -0.97 24.29 4.36
C GLU A 5 -1.95 23.26 3.80
N LEU A 6 -1.94 23.06 2.47
CA LEU A 6 -2.81 22.08 1.82
C LEU A 6 -2.54 20.65 2.26
N LEU A 7 -1.26 20.24 2.31
CA LEU A 7 -0.88 18.89 2.70
C LEU A 7 -1.27 18.54 4.15
N ASP A 8 -1.51 19.56 4.97
CA ASP A 8 -2.00 19.42 6.34
C ASP A 8 -3.49 19.71 6.50
N HIS A 9 -4.18 20.09 5.42
CA HIS A 9 -5.61 20.41 5.40
C HIS A 9 -6.47 19.19 5.78
N ASP A 10 -7.57 19.44 6.48
CA ASP A 10 -8.47 18.38 6.96
C ASP A 10 -9.06 17.54 5.82
N ASP A 11 -9.28 18.15 4.66
CA ASP A 11 -9.78 17.43 3.49
C ASP A 11 -8.79 16.39 2.98
N LEU A 12 -7.48 16.60 3.13
CA LEU A 12 -6.46 15.65 2.69
C LEU A 12 -6.11 14.60 3.76
N LYS A 13 -6.61 14.74 4.99
CA LYS A 13 -6.38 13.76 6.06
C LYS A 13 -7.02 12.42 5.70
N LEU A 14 -6.22 11.35 5.77
CA LEU A 14 -6.61 9.96 5.58
C LEU A 14 -6.23 9.14 6.82
N PRO A 15 -6.90 8.00 7.09
CA PRO A 15 -8.00 7.43 6.32
C PRO A 15 -9.34 8.18 6.52
N LYS A 16 -10.24 8.09 5.53
CA LYS A 16 -11.61 8.65 5.63
C LYS A 16 -12.60 7.64 6.23
N SER A 17 -13.71 8.14 6.79
CA SER A 17 -14.78 7.32 7.31
C SER A 17 -16.15 7.85 6.87
N TRP A 18 -16.65 7.31 5.76
CA TRP A 18 -17.91 7.78 5.18
C TRP A 18 -19.08 7.75 6.17
N ARG A 19 -19.14 6.74 7.03
CA ARG A 19 -20.18 6.61 8.06
C ARG A 19 -20.07 7.67 9.16
N ARG A 20 -18.84 7.96 9.63
CA ARG A 20 -18.63 8.99 10.67
C ARG A 20 -18.85 10.39 10.11
N ASP A 21 -18.56 10.57 8.83
CA ASP A 21 -18.66 11.86 8.15
C ASP A 21 -20.05 12.10 7.53
N GLY A 22 -21.05 11.24 7.83
CA GLY A 22 -22.46 11.46 7.50
C GLY A 22 -22.88 11.06 6.08
N TYR A 23 -22.02 10.41 5.30
CA TYR A 23 -22.39 9.87 3.98
C TYR A 23 -23.18 8.56 4.15
N ARG A 24 -24.07 8.25 3.19
CA ARG A 24 -24.92 7.05 3.21
C ARG A 24 -24.25 5.84 2.57
N SER A 25 -23.26 6.04 1.71
CA SER A 25 -22.54 4.95 1.04
C SER A 25 -21.10 5.30 0.68
N TYR A 26 -20.31 4.28 0.36
CA TYR A 26 -18.96 4.43 -0.21
C TYR A 26 -18.97 5.29 -1.48
N GLN A 27 -19.90 5.04 -2.41
CA GLN A 27 -20.02 5.81 -3.65
C GLN A 27 -20.35 7.29 -3.40
N GLU A 28 -21.31 7.57 -2.52
CA GLU A 28 -21.67 8.95 -2.16
C GLU A 28 -20.49 9.68 -1.51
N SER A 29 -19.72 8.98 -0.68
CA SER A 29 -18.56 9.55 -0.01
C SER A 29 -17.43 9.93 -0.98
N ILE A 30 -17.18 9.12 -2.01
CA ILE A 30 -16.19 9.44 -3.05
C ILE A 30 -16.56 10.75 -3.75
N ASN A 31 -17.83 10.94 -4.11
CA ASN A 31 -18.30 12.17 -4.71
C ASN A 31 -18.10 13.35 -3.74
N GLY A 32 -18.54 13.19 -2.48
CA GLY A 32 -18.46 14.25 -1.49
C GLY A 32 -17.03 14.69 -1.14
N TYR A 33 -16.13 13.74 -0.85
CA TYR A 33 -14.73 14.04 -0.58
C TYR A 33 -14.01 14.57 -1.82
N GLY A 34 -14.30 14.01 -3.00
CA GLY A 34 -13.71 14.44 -4.26
C GLY A 34 -14.06 15.88 -4.63
N SER A 35 -15.35 16.27 -4.49
CA SER A 35 -15.78 17.64 -4.76
C SER A 35 -15.11 18.65 -3.82
N LYS A 36 -15.10 18.38 -2.51
CA LYS A 36 -14.41 19.23 -1.51
C LYS A 36 -12.91 19.36 -1.81
N TYR A 37 -12.27 18.26 -2.23
CA TYR A 37 -10.87 18.26 -2.61
C TYR A 37 -10.59 19.19 -3.80
N LEU A 38 -11.40 19.11 -4.87
CA LEU A 38 -11.24 19.99 -6.03
C LEU A 38 -11.46 21.46 -5.65
N GLU A 39 -12.45 21.78 -4.82
CA GLU A 39 -12.65 23.13 -4.27
C GLU A 39 -11.42 23.61 -3.47
N THR A 40 -10.80 22.71 -2.71
CA THR A 40 -9.59 23.03 -1.94
C THR A 40 -8.40 23.33 -2.86
N LEU A 41 -8.26 22.60 -3.98
CA LEU A 41 -7.23 22.88 -4.97
C LEU A 41 -7.40 24.27 -5.60
N GLU A 42 -8.64 24.74 -5.81
CA GLU A 42 -8.89 26.09 -6.32
C GLU A 42 -8.41 27.19 -5.37
N ALA A 43 -8.32 26.92 -4.07
CA ALA A 43 -7.80 27.87 -3.08
C ALA A 43 -6.25 27.94 -3.03
N LEU A 44 -5.53 27.10 -3.79
CA LEU A 44 -4.07 27.14 -3.90
C LEU A 44 -3.58 28.37 -4.66
N LYS A 45 -2.46 28.93 -4.22
CA LYS A 45 -1.75 29.97 -4.97
C LYS A 45 -0.98 29.34 -6.13
N GLU A 46 -1.01 29.99 -7.30
CA GLU A 46 -0.34 29.52 -8.52
C GLU A 46 1.18 29.34 -8.34
N GLU A 47 1.80 30.25 -7.58
CA GLU A 47 3.23 30.28 -7.31
C GLU A 47 3.75 29.04 -6.55
N ASP A 48 2.89 28.39 -5.77
CA ASP A 48 3.23 27.19 -4.99
C ASP A 48 3.16 25.90 -5.83
N ILE A 49 2.49 25.94 -6.99
CA ILE A 49 2.22 24.78 -7.86
C ILE A 49 2.71 25.11 -9.27
N LYS A 50 3.99 25.45 -9.42
CA LYS A 50 4.61 25.65 -10.73
C LYS A 50 6.00 25.04 -10.75
N GLY A 51 6.25 24.16 -11.71
CA GLY A 51 7.54 23.48 -11.80
C GLY A 51 7.66 22.56 -12.99
N ILE A 52 8.71 21.74 -13.00
CA ILE A 52 8.98 20.74 -14.02
C ILE A 52 8.94 19.37 -13.37
N ILE A 53 8.15 18.47 -13.94
CA ILE A 53 8.09 17.05 -13.56
C ILE A 53 8.82 16.22 -14.61
N GLU A 54 9.64 15.28 -14.15
CA GLU A 54 10.40 14.39 -15.04
C GLU A 54 9.44 13.61 -15.96
N LEU A 55 9.77 13.49 -17.25
CA LEU A 55 8.97 12.83 -18.31
C LEU A 55 7.64 13.52 -18.68
N ILE A 56 7.16 14.47 -17.88
CA ILE A 56 5.89 15.20 -18.10
C ILE A 56 6.18 16.61 -18.67
N GLY A 57 7.15 17.32 -18.08
CA GLY A 57 7.51 18.69 -18.47
C GLY A 57 6.95 19.74 -17.52
N ASN A 58 6.65 20.93 -18.05
CA ASN A 58 6.11 22.03 -17.24
C ASN A 58 4.71 21.67 -16.74
N VAL A 59 4.49 21.87 -15.45
CA VAL A 59 3.20 21.69 -14.79
C VAL A 59 2.87 22.93 -13.96
N ASN A 60 1.58 23.19 -13.84
CA ASN A 60 1.03 24.33 -13.09
C ASN A 60 -0.23 23.90 -12.31
N LYS A 61 -0.89 24.84 -11.62
CA LYS A 61 -2.12 24.58 -10.87
C LYS A 61 -3.23 24.04 -11.76
N GLU A 62 -3.38 24.62 -12.95
CA GLU A 62 -4.39 24.19 -13.94
C GLU A 62 -4.18 22.71 -14.32
N THR A 63 -2.94 22.31 -14.59
CA THR A 63 -2.57 20.92 -14.88
C THR A 63 -2.92 20.00 -13.71
N LEU A 64 -2.63 20.43 -12.47
CA LEU A 64 -2.97 19.67 -11.27
C LEU A 64 -4.47 19.43 -11.16
N ILE A 65 -5.29 20.49 -11.30
CA ILE A 65 -6.75 20.40 -11.19
C ILE A 65 -7.34 19.53 -12.31
N GLN A 66 -6.83 19.67 -13.54
CA GLN A 66 -7.26 18.84 -14.67
C GLN A 66 -7.00 17.35 -14.41
N VAL A 67 -5.79 16.98 -13.99
CA VAL A 67 -5.44 15.58 -13.72
C VAL A 67 -6.18 15.03 -12.50
N ALA A 68 -6.33 15.83 -11.44
CA ALA A 68 -7.13 15.45 -10.28
C ALA A 68 -8.60 15.20 -10.65
N THR A 69 -9.16 16.02 -11.55
CA THR A 69 -10.52 15.85 -12.07
C THR A 69 -10.65 14.55 -12.88
N ILE A 70 -9.71 14.29 -13.80
CA ILE A 70 -9.66 13.03 -14.57
C ILE A 70 -9.57 11.82 -13.64
N THR A 71 -8.73 11.90 -12.60
CA THR A 71 -8.57 10.85 -11.59
C THR A 71 -9.88 10.61 -10.84
N LEU A 72 -10.55 11.67 -10.38
CA LEU A 72 -11.83 11.57 -9.67
C LEU A 72 -12.93 10.99 -10.56
N ASP A 73 -13.05 11.43 -11.81
CA ASP A 73 -14.05 10.92 -12.73
C ASP A 73 -13.80 9.46 -13.10
N THR A 74 -12.54 9.06 -13.26
CA THR A 74 -12.16 7.66 -13.46
C THR A 74 -12.60 6.81 -12.27
N VAL A 75 -12.27 7.24 -11.06
CA VAL A 75 -12.67 6.60 -9.80
C VAL A 75 -14.20 6.45 -9.69
N LYS A 76 -14.95 7.50 -10.02
CA LYS A 76 -16.42 7.50 -9.99
C LYS A 76 -17.02 6.51 -10.96
N LYS A 77 -16.55 6.52 -12.22
CA LYS A 77 -17.00 5.57 -13.26
C LYS A 77 -16.77 4.13 -12.83
N CYS A 78 -15.57 3.81 -12.34
CA CYS A 78 -15.25 2.47 -11.85
C CYS A 78 -16.22 1.98 -10.79
N VAL A 79 -16.53 2.83 -9.80
CA VAL A 79 -17.45 2.48 -8.71
C VAL A 79 -18.88 2.35 -9.21
N ASP A 80 -19.32 3.20 -10.13
CA ASP A 80 -20.63 3.15 -10.75
C ASP A 80 -20.83 1.88 -11.57
N SER A 81 -19.89 1.57 -12.48
CA SER A 81 -19.88 0.33 -13.25
C SER A 81 -19.86 -0.92 -12.38
N TYR A 82 -19.18 -0.87 -11.23
CA TYR A 82 -19.17 -2.02 -10.31
C TYR A 82 -20.48 -2.16 -9.55
N LEU A 83 -20.95 -1.10 -8.87
CA LEU A 83 -22.06 -1.17 -7.91
C LEU A 83 -23.43 -1.07 -8.57
N ASN A 84 -23.59 -0.18 -9.55
CA ASN A 84 -24.89 0.12 -10.16
C ASN A 84 -25.15 -0.72 -11.39
N GLU A 85 -24.11 -1.06 -12.16
CA GLU A 85 -24.24 -1.93 -13.33
C GLU A 85 -23.92 -3.41 -13.05
N GLY A 86 -23.32 -3.71 -11.89
CA GLY A 86 -22.89 -5.08 -11.56
C GLY A 86 -21.81 -5.61 -12.51
N ASN A 87 -20.96 -4.74 -13.06
CA ASN A 87 -20.00 -5.07 -14.12
C ASN A 87 -18.54 -4.81 -13.71
N PRO A 88 -17.91 -5.71 -12.94
CA PRO A 88 -16.51 -5.60 -12.54
C PRO A 88 -15.53 -5.50 -13.71
N HIS A 89 -15.83 -6.15 -14.84
CA HIS A 89 -14.99 -6.09 -16.03
C HIS A 89 -14.99 -4.68 -16.66
N LYS A 90 -16.17 -4.06 -16.77
CA LYS A 90 -16.28 -2.67 -17.23
C LYS A 90 -15.58 -1.72 -16.27
N ALA A 91 -15.77 -1.89 -14.96
CA ALA A 91 -15.08 -1.09 -13.95
C ALA A 91 -13.55 -1.15 -14.09
N TYR A 92 -12.99 -2.34 -14.32
CA TYR A 92 -11.55 -2.50 -14.62
C TYR A 92 -11.15 -1.76 -15.91
N ASN A 93 -11.91 -1.88 -16.98
CA ASN A 93 -11.60 -1.22 -18.25
C ASN A 93 -11.67 0.30 -18.16
N GLU A 94 -12.62 0.84 -17.40
CA GLU A 94 -12.70 2.27 -17.12
C GLU A 94 -11.50 2.76 -16.33
N PHE A 95 -11.05 1.99 -15.34
CA PHE A 95 -9.82 2.27 -14.61
C PHE A 95 -8.62 2.31 -15.56
N ALA A 96 -8.43 1.23 -16.31
CA ALA A 96 -7.29 1.11 -17.24
C ALA A 96 -7.31 2.23 -18.27
N ALA A 97 -8.47 2.52 -18.89
CA ALA A 97 -8.61 3.61 -19.85
C ALA A 97 -8.33 4.97 -19.22
N GLY A 98 -8.84 5.27 -18.02
CA GLY A 98 -8.63 6.56 -17.37
C GLY A 98 -7.15 6.87 -17.08
N PHE A 99 -6.35 5.84 -16.77
CA PHE A 99 -4.92 6.04 -16.47
C PHE A 99 -3.97 5.76 -17.64
N MET A 100 -4.38 4.96 -18.64
CA MET A 100 -3.57 4.63 -19.82
C MET A 100 -3.95 5.44 -21.07
N SER A 101 -5.10 6.13 -21.07
CA SER A 101 -5.51 6.93 -22.22
C SER A 101 -4.50 8.03 -22.48
N ASN A 102 -3.94 8.04 -23.69
CA ASN A 102 -3.17 9.14 -24.26
C ASN A 102 -4.11 10.29 -24.65
N SER A 103 -4.95 10.76 -23.72
CA SER A 103 -5.81 11.91 -24.00
C SER A 103 -4.93 13.15 -24.04
N ASP A 104 -4.59 13.48 -25.28
CA ASP A 104 -3.78 14.57 -25.79
C ASP A 104 -2.26 14.39 -25.73
N LYS A 105 -1.62 14.52 -26.89
CA LYS A 105 -0.15 14.40 -27.07
C LYS A 105 0.64 15.54 -26.40
N SER A 106 -0.03 16.41 -25.64
CA SER A 106 0.65 17.30 -24.71
C SER A 106 1.21 16.46 -23.57
N LYS A 107 2.53 16.47 -23.38
CA LYS A 107 3.21 15.60 -22.40
C LYS A 107 2.69 15.78 -20.96
N SER A 108 1.97 16.88 -20.67
CA SER A 108 1.45 17.28 -19.36
C SER A 108 0.25 16.49 -18.82
N LEU A 109 -0.51 15.78 -19.66
CA LEU A 109 -1.78 15.15 -19.23
C LEU A 109 -1.71 13.64 -18.98
N GLN A 110 -0.53 13.03 -19.00
CA GLN A 110 -0.38 11.56 -18.93
C GLN A 110 -0.57 11.01 -17.49
N PRO A 111 -1.74 10.47 -17.10
CA PRO A 111 -2.03 10.17 -15.69
C PRO A 111 -1.23 8.96 -15.17
N ASN A 112 -0.84 8.03 -16.05
CA ASN A 112 0.09 6.94 -15.73
C ASN A 112 1.46 7.41 -15.24
N TYR A 113 1.93 8.59 -15.67
CA TYR A 113 3.20 9.17 -15.18
C TYR A 113 3.03 9.95 -13.87
N MET A 114 1.78 10.17 -13.42
CA MET A 114 1.47 10.85 -12.16
C MET A 114 1.47 9.91 -10.96
N PHE A 115 1.59 8.60 -11.18
CA PHE A 115 1.77 7.66 -10.08
C PHE A 115 3.14 7.82 -9.42
N ALA A 116 3.12 7.78 -8.09
CA ALA A 116 4.33 7.63 -7.30
C ALA A 116 4.73 6.16 -7.21
N PHE A 117 6.04 5.91 -7.15
CA PHE A 117 6.60 4.57 -7.09
C PHE A 117 7.58 4.46 -5.94
N GLN A 118 7.57 3.32 -5.26
CA GLN A 118 8.55 2.98 -4.24
C GLN A 118 9.36 1.79 -4.72
N ARG A 119 10.69 1.91 -4.74
CA ARG A 119 11.54 0.74 -4.99
C ARG A 119 11.30 -0.28 -3.89
N ILE A 120 11.18 -1.56 -4.27
CA ILE A 120 10.94 -2.61 -3.30
C ILE A 120 12.02 -2.62 -2.22
N TYR A 121 11.60 -2.75 -0.97
CA TYR A 121 12.50 -2.68 0.17
C TYR A 121 13.35 -3.95 0.26
N PRO A 122 14.63 -3.83 0.67
CA PRO A 122 15.54 -4.96 0.75
C PRO A 122 15.10 -6.00 1.78
N ARG A 123 14.38 -5.56 2.83
CA ARG A 123 13.89 -6.38 3.93
C ARG A 123 12.43 -6.02 4.20
N LEU A 124 11.61 -7.06 4.30
CA LEU A 124 10.20 -6.98 4.64
C LEU A 124 9.86 -8.12 5.61
N TYR A 125 8.76 -8.01 6.33
CA TYR A 125 8.42 -8.97 7.38
C TYR A 125 7.01 -9.51 7.19
N ARG A 126 6.79 -10.71 7.67
CA ARG A 126 5.45 -11.26 7.81
C ARG A 126 5.31 -12.01 9.10
N MET A 127 4.11 -11.94 9.67
CA MET A 127 3.73 -12.72 10.83
C MET A 127 2.56 -13.63 10.54
N ARG A 128 2.44 -14.71 11.32
CA ARG A 128 1.30 -15.62 11.29
C ARG A 128 1.06 -16.21 12.68
N VAL A 129 -0.20 -16.25 13.07
CA VAL A 129 -0.63 -16.97 14.28
C VAL A 129 -0.85 -18.45 13.93
N GLY A 130 -0.33 -19.34 14.77
CA GLY A 130 -0.55 -20.78 14.63
C GLY A 130 0.42 -21.59 15.48
N GLU A 131 0.40 -22.90 15.26
CA GLU A 131 1.25 -23.85 15.99
C GLU A 131 2.27 -24.46 15.03
N ASN A 132 3.51 -24.64 15.51
CA ASN A 132 4.59 -25.35 14.80
C ASN A 132 4.89 -24.82 13.38
N LEU A 133 4.78 -23.50 13.16
CA LEU A 133 4.98 -22.86 11.85
C LEU A 133 6.47 -22.63 11.51
N TYR A 134 7.32 -23.64 11.68
CA TYR A 134 8.77 -23.50 11.54
C TYR A 134 9.30 -23.66 10.11
N ASN A 135 8.45 -24.00 9.13
CA ASN A 135 8.87 -24.12 7.74
C ASN A 135 8.67 -22.81 7.00
N LYS A 136 9.59 -22.46 6.09
CA LYS A 136 9.48 -21.25 5.24
C LYS A 136 8.12 -21.16 4.52
N SER A 137 7.61 -22.31 4.06
CA SER A 137 6.29 -22.42 3.43
C SER A 137 5.13 -21.92 4.31
N ASP A 138 5.26 -22.01 5.62
CA ASP A 138 4.19 -21.68 6.57
C ASP A 138 3.90 -20.18 6.60
N LEU A 139 4.91 -19.35 6.34
CA LEU A 139 4.79 -17.89 6.27
C LEU A 139 4.83 -17.35 4.82
N PHE A 140 4.94 -18.22 3.81
CA PHE A 140 4.83 -17.79 2.40
C PHE A 140 3.36 -17.56 1.98
N HIS A 141 3.09 -17.21 0.73
CA HIS A 141 1.69 -17.10 0.28
C HIS A 141 1.00 -18.48 0.32
N PRO A 142 -0.33 -18.56 0.49
CA PRO A 142 -1.04 -19.84 0.47
C PRO A 142 -0.73 -20.64 -0.81
N PRO A 143 -0.45 -21.95 -0.71
CA PRO A 143 -0.12 -22.75 -1.88
C PRO A 143 -1.33 -22.89 -2.81
N PHE A 144 -1.10 -23.07 -4.12
CA PHE A 144 -2.13 -22.92 -5.15
C PHE A 144 -3.32 -23.88 -5.01
N GLN A 145 -3.11 -25.07 -4.45
CA GLN A 145 -4.17 -26.04 -4.18
C GLN A 145 -5.10 -25.62 -3.04
N LEU A 146 -4.71 -24.63 -2.23
CA LEU A 146 -5.51 -24.08 -1.13
C LEU A 146 -6.19 -22.75 -1.50
N ARG A 147 -6.28 -22.40 -2.79
CA ARG A 147 -6.82 -21.11 -3.24
C ARG A 147 -8.26 -20.85 -2.81
N SER A 148 -9.07 -21.90 -2.62
CA SER A 148 -10.44 -21.78 -2.12
C SER A 148 -10.51 -21.30 -0.67
N LYS A 149 -9.40 -21.37 0.07
CA LYS A 149 -9.27 -20.88 1.46
C LYS A 149 -8.70 -19.46 1.54
N VAL A 150 -8.39 -18.83 0.40
CA VAL A 150 -7.86 -17.46 0.38
C VAL A 150 -9.04 -16.49 0.57
N PRO A 151 -9.10 -15.74 1.67
CA PRO A 151 -10.17 -14.78 1.88
C PRO A 151 -9.96 -13.52 1.03
N SER A 152 -11.00 -12.69 0.94
CA SER A 152 -10.96 -11.40 0.26
C SER A 152 -10.34 -10.34 1.18
N TYR A 153 -9.22 -9.75 0.74
CA TYR A 153 -8.54 -8.64 1.40
C TYR A 153 -8.65 -7.36 0.56
N ARG A 154 -8.25 -6.22 1.15
CA ARG A 154 -8.27 -4.91 0.49
C ARG A 154 -7.56 -4.95 -0.87
N TYR A 155 -6.33 -5.44 -0.89
CA TYR A 155 -5.58 -5.64 -2.12
C TYR A 155 -5.50 -7.14 -2.43
N SER A 156 -6.52 -7.69 -3.09
CA SER A 156 -6.58 -9.10 -3.44
C SER A 156 -7.33 -9.32 -4.75
N ILE A 157 -7.16 -10.52 -5.32
CA ILE A 157 -7.98 -11.03 -6.43
C ILE A 157 -8.60 -12.33 -5.92
N SER A 158 -9.92 -12.48 -6.03
CA SER A 158 -10.63 -13.64 -5.49
C SER A 158 -10.04 -14.95 -6.02
N GLY A 159 -9.72 -15.88 -5.10
CA GLY A 159 -9.11 -17.17 -5.43
C GLY A 159 -7.67 -17.09 -5.95
N PHE A 160 -7.01 -15.93 -5.83
CA PHE A 160 -5.64 -15.75 -6.30
C PHE A 160 -4.71 -15.45 -5.10
N PRO A 161 -3.79 -16.38 -4.75
CA PRO A 161 -2.85 -16.14 -3.67
C PRO A 161 -2.03 -14.87 -3.89
N SER A 162 -1.71 -14.20 -2.79
CA SER A 162 -0.91 -12.98 -2.76
C SER A 162 0.06 -13.05 -1.59
N LEU A 163 1.21 -12.41 -1.74
CA LEU A 163 2.20 -12.27 -0.68
C LEU A 163 2.00 -10.90 -0.02
N TYR A 164 1.57 -10.92 1.23
CA TYR A 164 1.40 -9.74 2.07
C TYR A 164 2.57 -9.64 3.02
N LEU A 165 3.27 -8.50 2.97
CA LEU A 165 4.43 -8.22 3.79
C LEU A 165 4.27 -6.83 4.42
N SER A 166 4.99 -6.58 5.50
CA SER A 166 5.01 -5.30 6.18
C SER A 166 6.43 -4.74 6.24
N GLY A 167 6.55 -3.42 6.27
CA GLY A 167 7.84 -2.74 6.36
C GLY A 167 8.58 -2.93 7.68
N ASN A 168 7.88 -3.36 8.73
CA ASN A 168 8.43 -3.67 10.04
C ASN A 168 7.53 -4.65 10.80
N THR A 169 8.06 -5.22 11.87
CA THR A 169 7.39 -6.25 12.69
C THR A 169 6.19 -5.70 13.47
N PHE A 170 6.23 -4.45 13.92
CA PHE A 170 5.09 -3.79 14.57
C PHE A 170 3.88 -3.68 13.63
N THR A 171 4.09 -3.26 12.38
CA THR A 171 3.02 -3.15 11.39
C THR A 171 2.40 -4.53 11.12
N ALA A 172 3.22 -5.57 10.95
CA ALA A 172 2.74 -6.93 10.76
C ALA A 172 1.90 -7.43 11.95
N PHE A 173 2.30 -7.08 13.18
CA PHE A 173 1.56 -7.42 14.40
C PHE A 173 0.19 -6.73 14.47
N LYS A 174 0.13 -5.43 14.13
CA LYS A 174 -1.12 -4.66 14.12
C LYS A 174 -2.11 -5.16 13.07
N GLU A 175 -1.62 -5.63 11.91
CA GLU A 175 -2.47 -6.26 10.89
C GLU A 175 -3.12 -7.58 11.34
N LEU A 176 -2.51 -8.26 12.32
CA LEU A 176 -3.06 -9.48 12.93
C LEU A 176 -4.01 -9.21 14.11
N ASP A 177 -4.38 -7.95 14.34
CA ASP A 177 -5.22 -7.53 15.47
C ASP A 177 -4.60 -7.87 16.84
N GLU A 178 -3.28 -7.62 16.97
CA GLU A 178 -2.52 -7.68 18.23
C GLU A 178 -2.63 -9.03 18.98
N PRO A 179 -2.25 -10.15 18.33
CA PRO A 179 -2.38 -11.48 18.92
C PRO A 179 -1.43 -11.72 20.11
N SER A 180 -1.63 -12.83 20.83
CA SER A 180 -0.66 -13.29 21.82
C SER A 180 0.70 -13.61 21.18
N TYR A 181 1.80 -13.31 21.89
CA TYR A 181 3.15 -13.68 21.45
C TYR A 181 3.42 -15.20 21.52
N SER A 182 2.62 -15.95 22.28
CA SER A 182 2.85 -17.38 22.57
C SER A 182 2.74 -18.29 21.35
N ASN A 183 2.00 -17.88 20.32
CA ASN A 183 1.75 -18.63 19.09
C ASN A 183 1.94 -17.74 17.84
N LEU A 184 2.71 -16.67 17.97
CA LEU A 184 3.01 -15.73 16.91
C LEU A 184 4.35 -16.08 16.27
N PHE A 185 4.34 -16.41 14.98
CA PHE A 185 5.54 -16.66 14.21
C PHE A 185 5.86 -15.47 13.32
N VAL A 186 7.15 -15.19 13.16
CA VAL A 186 7.67 -14.07 12.35
C VAL A 186 8.77 -14.55 11.42
N SER A 187 8.84 -13.96 10.22
CA SER A 187 9.95 -14.19 9.30
C SER A 187 10.29 -12.95 8.49
N GLU A 188 11.58 -12.83 8.16
CA GLU A 188 12.15 -11.80 7.28
C GLU A 188 12.20 -12.31 5.83
N PHE A 189 11.79 -11.45 4.90
CA PHE A 189 11.83 -11.63 3.46
C PHE A 189 12.89 -10.69 2.87
N ASN A 190 13.96 -11.28 2.34
CA ASN A 190 15.06 -10.52 1.78
C ASN A 190 14.97 -10.50 0.27
N LEU A 191 15.06 -9.31 -0.33
CA LEU A 191 15.14 -9.20 -1.77
C LEU A 191 16.40 -9.94 -2.24
N ALA A 192 16.22 -10.91 -3.14
CA ALA A 192 17.30 -11.81 -3.55
C ALA A 192 18.40 -11.10 -4.34
N ASP A 193 18.03 -10.05 -5.07
CA ASP A 193 18.90 -9.24 -5.92
C ASP A 193 18.58 -7.77 -5.69
N LEU A 194 19.55 -7.06 -5.11
CA LEU A 194 19.46 -5.64 -4.75
C LEU A 194 19.70 -4.70 -5.93
N GLU A 195 20.09 -5.19 -7.10
CA GLU A 195 20.24 -4.39 -8.33
C GLU A 195 18.93 -4.32 -9.11
N ASN A 196 18.00 -5.25 -8.85
CA ASN A 196 16.69 -5.26 -9.48
C ASN A 196 15.96 -3.92 -9.32
N ARG A 197 15.44 -3.42 -10.45
CA ARG A 197 14.66 -2.18 -10.54
C ARG A 197 13.16 -2.49 -10.50
N LEU A 198 12.73 -3.19 -9.46
CA LEU A 198 11.32 -3.52 -9.21
C LEU A 198 10.70 -2.47 -8.28
N TYR A 199 9.50 -2.04 -8.62
CA TYR A 199 8.79 -0.99 -7.92
C TYR A 199 7.41 -1.43 -7.45
N LEU A 200 6.93 -0.75 -6.43
CA LEU A 200 5.59 -0.83 -5.91
C LEU A 200 4.86 0.45 -6.29
N LEU A 201 3.59 0.33 -6.68
CA LEU A 201 2.70 1.47 -6.78
C LEU A 201 2.49 2.06 -5.39
N ASN A 202 2.81 3.32 -5.19
CA ASN A 202 2.74 3.96 -3.88
C ASN A 202 1.36 4.60 -3.67
N LEU A 203 0.56 3.99 -2.79
CA LEU A 203 -0.78 4.44 -2.40
C LEU A 203 -0.82 4.92 -0.93
N MET A 204 0.33 5.36 -0.41
CA MET A 204 0.44 5.92 0.93
C MET A 204 -0.35 7.25 1.03
N SER A 205 -0.90 7.50 2.20
CA SER A 205 -1.73 8.65 2.57
C SER A 205 -1.00 9.98 2.62
N ARG A 206 0.32 9.97 2.50
CA ARG A 206 1.18 11.16 2.49
C ARG A 206 2.32 11.01 1.47
N PRO A 207 2.78 12.12 0.88
CA PRO A 207 3.99 12.12 0.06
C PRO A 207 5.19 11.68 0.90
N GLN A 208 5.99 10.77 0.35
CA GLN A 208 7.12 10.12 1.05
C GLN A 208 8.42 10.92 0.99
N ALA A 209 8.45 11.94 0.15
CA ALA A 209 9.57 12.85 -0.01
C ALA A 209 9.06 14.30 -0.06
N ASN A 210 9.89 15.23 0.43
CA ASN A 210 9.53 16.64 0.58
C ASN A 210 9.87 17.48 -0.66
N ASP A 211 9.90 16.88 -1.83
CA ASP A 211 10.18 17.54 -3.11
C ASP A 211 8.89 17.85 -3.89
N PHE A 212 9.02 18.72 -4.90
CA PHE A 212 7.89 19.18 -5.71
C PHE A 212 7.24 18.05 -6.51
N ASP A 213 8.03 17.19 -7.15
CA ASP A 213 7.55 16.10 -8.01
C ASP A 213 6.66 15.13 -7.21
N THR A 214 7.16 14.67 -6.06
CA THR A 214 6.42 13.76 -5.17
C THR A 214 5.11 14.38 -4.67
N LYS A 215 5.13 15.65 -4.25
CA LYS A 215 3.93 16.34 -3.76
C LYS A 215 2.90 16.57 -4.86
N PHE A 216 3.34 17.02 -6.04
CA PHE A 216 2.46 17.25 -7.17
C PHE A 216 1.79 15.95 -7.61
N LYS A 217 2.57 14.88 -7.79
CA LYS A 217 2.06 13.55 -8.15
C LYS A 217 1.05 13.04 -7.12
N PHE A 218 1.39 13.13 -5.83
CA PHE A 218 0.47 12.77 -4.74
C PHE A 218 -0.86 13.51 -4.84
N LEU A 219 -0.85 14.83 -5.04
CA LEU A 219 -2.07 15.63 -5.20
C LEU A 219 -2.84 15.24 -6.47
N ALA A 220 -2.14 15.05 -7.59
CA ALA A 220 -2.75 14.70 -8.87
C ALA A 220 -3.54 13.38 -8.79
N ILE A 221 -3.02 12.37 -8.10
CA ILE A 221 -3.69 11.07 -7.91
C ILE A 221 -4.41 10.93 -6.56
N TRP A 222 -4.49 12.00 -5.76
CA TRP A 222 -5.09 11.94 -4.42
C TRP A 222 -6.52 11.37 -4.40
N PRO A 223 -7.42 11.67 -5.37
CA PRO A 223 -8.76 11.07 -5.39
C PRO A 223 -8.75 9.53 -5.39
N LEU A 224 -7.77 8.92 -6.07
CA LEU A 224 -7.58 7.47 -6.07
C LEU A 224 -7.00 6.97 -4.74
N ILE A 225 -6.00 7.67 -4.19
CA ILE A 225 -5.41 7.35 -2.88
C ILE A 225 -6.49 7.42 -1.80
N MET A 226 -7.30 8.48 -1.79
CA MET A 226 -8.41 8.67 -0.88
C MET A 226 -9.41 7.52 -0.96
N ALA A 227 -9.87 7.17 -2.17
CA ALA A 227 -10.84 6.09 -2.33
C ALA A 227 -10.28 4.73 -1.87
N CYS A 228 -8.99 4.49 -2.08
CA CYS A 228 -8.30 3.30 -1.56
C CYS A 228 -8.11 3.29 -0.03
N ASN A 229 -8.16 4.46 0.62
CA ASN A 229 -7.93 4.67 2.06
C ASN A 229 -9.22 4.99 2.84
N ILE A 230 -10.40 4.69 2.28
CA ILE A 230 -11.65 4.73 3.03
C ILE A 230 -11.72 3.49 3.95
N MET A 231 -12.06 3.70 5.22
CA MET A 231 -12.23 2.63 6.21
C MET A 231 -13.46 1.77 5.92
N VAL A 232 -13.31 0.45 6.05
CA VAL A 232 -14.42 -0.50 5.93
C VAL A 232 -15.44 -0.24 7.04
N ALA A 233 -16.69 0.04 6.66
CA ALA A 233 -17.76 0.29 7.63
C ALA A 233 -18.28 -0.99 8.29
N ASN A 234 -18.39 -2.09 7.53
CA ASN A 234 -18.93 -3.37 8.02
C ASN A 234 -17.88 -4.48 7.83
N ARG A 235 -17.05 -4.70 8.85
CA ARG A 235 -15.89 -5.61 8.76
C ARG A 235 -16.27 -7.08 8.58
N ASP A 236 -17.39 -7.48 9.17
CA ASP A 236 -17.85 -8.88 9.17
C ASP A 236 -18.64 -9.25 7.90
N HIS A 237 -18.95 -8.28 7.04
CA HIS A 237 -19.68 -8.55 5.81
C HIS A 237 -18.78 -9.19 4.75
N PRO A 238 -19.29 -10.15 3.96
CA PRO A 238 -18.50 -10.83 2.93
C PRO A 238 -18.09 -9.87 1.81
N PHE A 239 -18.97 -8.93 1.47
CA PHE A 239 -18.70 -7.87 0.51
C PHE A 239 -18.44 -6.54 1.22
N LYS A 240 -17.38 -5.85 0.79
CA LYS A 240 -16.94 -4.56 1.31
C LYS A 240 -16.78 -3.61 0.13
N PRO A 241 -17.69 -2.64 -0.08
CA PRO A 241 -17.59 -1.73 -1.23
C PRO A 241 -16.27 -0.94 -1.23
N GLU A 242 -15.69 -0.70 -0.07
CA GLU A 242 -14.39 -0.03 0.10
C GLU A 242 -13.21 -0.83 -0.48
N TYR A 243 -13.41 -2.09 -0.87
CA TYR A 243 -12.39 -2.92 -1.53
C TYR A 243 -12.44 -2.82 -3.06
N ILE A 244 -13.48 -2.23 -3.66
CA ILE A 244 -13.64 -2.17 -5.12
C ILE A 244 -12.40 -1.57 -5.80
N LEU A 245 -12.05 -0.33 -5.45
CA LEU A 245 -10.91 0.34 -6.07
C LEU A 245 -9.56 -0.26 -5.67
N PRO A 246 -9.28 -0.56 -4.40
CA PRO A 246 -8.07 -1.30 -4.03
C PRO A 246 -7.85 -2.59 -4.83
N GLN A 247 -8.90 -3.39 -5.04
CA GLN A 247 -8.81 -4.65 -5.80
C GLN A 247 -8.61 -4.40 -7.29
N ILE A 248 -9.28 -3.40 -7.88
CA ILE A 248 -9.07 -3.00 -9.29
C ILE A 248 -7.63 -2.51 -9.50
N VAL A 249 -7.13 -1.60 -8.65
CA VAL A 249 -5.75 -1.08 -8.73
C VAL A 249 -4.75 -2.22 -8.58
N TYR A 250 -4.99 -3.15 -7.65
CA TYR A 250 -4.15 -4.31 -7.44
C TYR A 250 -4.10 -5.22 -8.68
N GLN A 251 -5.27 -5.54 -9.24
CA GLN A 251 -5.37 -6.32 -10.48
C GLN A 251 -4.69 -5.61 -11.64
N TRP A 252 -4.86 -4.29 -11.77
CA TRP A 252 -4.24 -3.49 -12.80
C TRP A 252 -2.72 -3.49 -12.68
N SER A 253 -2.16 -3.31 -11.46
CA SER A 253 -0.72 -3.38 -11.21
C SER A 253 -0.08 -4.72 -11.59
N LYS A 254 -0.88 -5.80 -11.59
CA LYS A 254 -0.46 -7.15 -12.02
C LYS A 254 -0.46 -7.29 -13.54
N ILE A 255 -1.43 -6.69 -14.22
CA ILE A 255 -1.63 -6.81 -15.67
C ILE A 255 -0.76 -5.79 -16.40
N GLU A 256 -0.91 -4.51 -16.06
CA GLU A 256 -0.08 -3.40 -16.52
C GLU A 256 1.19 -3.31 -15.65
N TYR A 257 2.13 -4.21 -15.90
CA TYR A 257 3.38 -4.28 -15.13
C TYR A 257 4.38 -3.15 -15.51
N ARG A 258 4.07 -2.29 -16.48
CA ARG A 258 4.88 -1.11 -16.84
C ARG A 258 4.04 0.17 -16.75
N ILE A 259 4.19 0.92 -15.66
CA ILE A 259 3.44 2.16 -15.40
C ILE A 259 4.46 3.29 -15.21
N GLY A 260 4.26 4.43 -15.87
CA GLY A 260 5.15 5.59 -15.74
C GLY A 260 6.62 5.30 -16.05
N GLY A 261 6.89 4.32 -16.93
CA GLY A 261 8.24 3.86 -17.27
C GLY A 261 8.91 2.95 -16.22
N LYS A 262 8.19 2.52 -15.17
CA LYS A 262 8.70 1.63 -14.11
C LYS A 262 8.07 0.24 -14.20
N GLU A 263 8.84 -0.78 -13.83
CA GLU A 263 8.35 -2.15 -13.69
C GLU A 263 7.72 -2.36 -12.31
N ILE A 264 6.40 -2.58 -12.30
CA ILE A 264 5.60 -2.67 -11.09
C ILE A 264 5.36 -4.14 -10.75
N VAL A 265 5.52 -4.48 -9.47
CA VAL A 265 5.30 -5.84 -8.96
C VAL A 265 4.19 -5.92 -7.92
N GLY A 266 3.61 -4.81 -7.52
CA GLY A 266 2.57 -4.77 -6.51
C GLY A 266 2.30 -3.36 -6.01
N VAL A 267 1.72 -3.28 -4.82
CA VAL A 267 1.29 -2.00 -4.22
C VAL A 267 1.82 -1.85 -2.81
N GLN A 268 2.11 -0.60 -2.41
CA GLN A 268 2.41 -0.20 -1.05
C GLN A 268 1.29 0.68 -0.52
N TYR A 269 0.91 0.50 0.74
CA TYR A 269 -0.21 1.20 1.37
C TYR A 269 -0.04 1.31 2.90
N ASP A 270 -0.73 2.26 3.52
CA ASP A 270 -0.76 2.42 4.97
C ASP A 270 -1.52 1.28 5.67
N SER A 271 -1.17 1.03 6.93
CA SER A 271 -2.04 0.25 7.80
C SER A 271 -3.29 1.03 8.16
N SER A 272 -4.46 0.40 8.07
CA SER A 272 -5.71 0.98 8.58
C SER A 272 -5.93 0.74 10.09
N LYS A 273 -4.97 0.08 10.76
CA LYS A 273 -5.08 -0.36 12.16
C LYS A 273 -4.54 0.67 13.15
N PHE A 274 -3.76 1.65 12.69
CA PHE A 274 -3.23 2.74 13.53
C PHE A 274 -2.94 3.97 12.67
N LEU A 275 -2.89 5.14 13.32
CA LEU A 275 -2.47 6.38 12.67
C LEU A 275 -0.96 6.53 12.77
N SER A 276 -0.29 6.80 11.65
CA SER A 276 1.11 7.19 11.63
C SER A 276 1.24 8.65 12.08
N SER A 277 2.22 8.93 12.96
CA SER A 277 2.54 10.30 13.34
C SER A 277 3.22 11.03 12.18
N ARG A 278 3.20 12.38 12.20
CA ARG A 278 3.95 13.20 11.23
C ARG A 278 5.45 12.92 11.22
N ASN A 279 6.01 12.46 12.34
CA ASN A 279 7.42 12.13 12.47
C ASN A 279 7.77 10.75 11.86
N ASN A 280 6.77 10.00 11.39
CA ASN A 280 6.89 8.62 10.93
C ASN A 280 6.38 8.43 9.50
N VAL A 281 6.36 9.48 8.67
CA VAL A 281 5.97 9.36 7.26
C VAL A 281 6.82 8.29 6.59
N GLY A 282 6.16 7.26 6.04
CA GLY A 282 6.84 6.14 5.36
C GLY A 282 7.46 5.09 6.27
N ALA A 283 7.40 5.28 7.58
CA ALA A 283 8.04 4.36 8.52
C ALA A 283 7.26 3.05 8.67
N PHE A 284 5.94 3.10 8.50
CA PHE A 284 5.00 1.99 8.71
C PHE A 284 4.14 1.82 7.46
N PHE A 285 4.26 0.67 6.81
CA PHE A 285 3.56 0.38 5.58
C PHE A 285 3.39 -1.13 5.39
N ASN A 286 2.43 -1.48 4.56
CA ASN A 286 2.26 -2.82 4.03
C ASN A 286 2.55 -2.85 2.54
N VAL A 287 2.85 -4.05 2.06
CA VAL A 287 3.07 -4.37 0.65
C VAL A 287 2.20 -5.56 0.30
N ALA A 288 1.48 -5.48 -0.82
CA ALA A 288 0.79 -6.61 -1.42
C ALA A 288 1.39 -6.90 -2.80
N ILE A 289 1.83 -8.13 -2.99
CA ILE A 289 2.48 -8.60 -4.23
C ILE A 289 1.69 -9.81 -4.74
N PRO A 290 1.06 -9.72 -5.93
CA PRO A 290 0.33 -10.84 -6.49
C PRO A 290 1.29 -11.93 -6.95
N VAL A 291 0.82 -13.17 -7.00
CA VAL A 291 1.58 -14.21 -7.70
C VAL A 291 1.67 -13.86 -9.20
N MET A 292 2.89 -13.81 -9.75
CA MET A 292 3.09 -13.42 -11.15
C MET A 292 2.66 -14.52 -12.12
N LYS A 293 2.87 -15.78 -11.71
CA LYS A 293 2.44 -16.99 -12.43
C LYS A 293 1.72 -17.91 -11.46
N SER A 294 0.51 -18.33 -11.83
CA SER A 294 -0.25 -19.35 -11.12
C SER A 294 0.21 -20.76 -11.52
N GLY A 295 -0.02 -21.73 -10.64
CA GLY A 295 0.15 -23.15 -10.92
C GLY A 295 -0.97 -23.97 -10.27
N ASN A 296 -0.94 -25.29 -10.42
CA ASN A 296 -1.94 -26.18 -9.79
C ASN A 296 -1.60 -26.48 -8.32
N HIS A 297 -0.30 -26.60 -8.00
CA HIS A 297 0.20 -26.97 -6.68
C HIS A 297 1.41 -26.12 -6.28
N GLY A 298 1.65 -26.00 -4.98
CA GLY A 298 2.84 -25.37 -4.44
C GLY A 298 2.81 -23.85 -4.54
N TYR A 299 3.97 -23.25 -4.76
CA TYR A 299 4.21 -21.82 -4.59
C TYR A 299 4.70 -21.14 -5.88
N CYS A 300 4.53 -19.82 -5.98
CA CYS A 300 4.93 -19.03 -7.13
C CYS A 300 6.45 -18.98 -7.26
N SER A 301 6.98 -19.54 -8.35
CA SER A 301 8.42 -19.58 -8.64
C SER A 301 9.02 -18.18 -8.82
N SER A 302 8.27 -17.22 -9.37
CA SER A 302 8.73 -15.83 -9.49
C SER A 302 8.92 -15.17 -8.12
N LEU A 303 8.00 -15.37 -7.18
CA LEU A 303 8.15 -14.81 -5.83
C LEU A 303 9.28 -15.52 -5.05
N ARG A 304 9.47 -16.82 -5.24
CA ARG A 304 10.61 -17.56 -4.67
C ARG A 304 11.96 -17.05 -5.17
N ARG A 305 12.04 -16.63 -6.44
CA ARG A 305 13.26 -15.99 -6.98
C ARG A 305 13.41 -14.55 -6.50
N MET A 306 12.30 -13.85 -6.27
CA MET A 306 12.31 -12.46 -5.80
C MET A 306 12.78 -12.34 -4.34
N PHE A 307 12.37 -13.29 -3.48
CA PHE A 307 12.64 -13.23 -2.04
C PHE A 307 13.36 -14.47 -1.50
N LYS A 308 14.44 -14.24 -0.76
CA LYS A 308 15.05 -15.20 0.15
C LYS A 308 14.35 -15.10 1.51
N LEU A 309 13.58 -16.12 1.85
CA LEU A 309 12.83 -16.19 3.11
C LEU A 309 13.70 -16.83 4.21
N LYS A 310 13.81 -16.17 5.37
CA LYS A 310 14.41 -16.77 6.57
C LYS A 310 13.52 -17.84 7.17
N ARG A 311 14.07 -18.69 8.04
CA ARG A 311 13.26 -19.66 8.78
C ARG A 311 12.33 -18.88 9.73
N PRO A 312 11.03 -19.19 9.80
CA PRO A 312 10.15 -18.60 10.79
C PRO A 312 10.64 -18.87 12.21
N LEU A 313 10.55 -17.85 13.05
CA LEU A 313 10.87 -17.91 14.48
C LEU A 313 9.61 -17.66 15.29
N LEU A 314 9.49 -18.36 16.42
CA LEU A 314 8.46 -18.06 17.42
C LEU A 314 8.82 -16.75 18.11
N PHE A 315 7.89 -15.79 18.13
CA PHE A 315 8.12 -14.43 18.61
C PHE A 315 8.61 -14.42 20.06
N LYS A 316 7.97 -15.22 20.93
CA LYS A 316 8.36 -15.36 22.33
C LYS A 316 9.81 -15.82 22.51
N ASP A 317 10.26 -16.80 21.71
CA ASP A 317 11.63 -17.34 21.82
C ASP A 317 12.67 -16.27 21.47
N VAL A 318 12.40 -15.46 20.45
CA VAL A 318 13.29 -14.36 20.07
C VAL A 318 13.30 -13.26 21.14
N LEU A 319 12.21 -13.02 21.86
CA LEU A 319 12.24 -12.09 22.99
C LEU A 319 13.09 -12.62 24.15
N GLU A 320 13.10 -13.92 24.38
CA GLU A 320 13.86 -14.55 25.47
C GLU A 320 15.37 -14.61 25.15
N TYR A 321 15.72 -15.02 23.93
CA TYR A 321 17.11 -15.32 23.55
C TYR A 321 17.73 -14.33 22.56
N GLY A 322 16.93 -13.42 22.00
CA GLY A 322 17.37 -12.47 20.98
C GLY A 322 18.27 -11.35 21.51
N MET A 323 19.11 -10.84 20.63
CA MET A 323 20.02 -9.74 20.93
C MET A 323 19.26 -8.43 21.14
N ALA A 324 19.68 -7.62 22.11
CA ALA A 324 19.19 -6.26 22.24
C ALA A 324 19.61 -5.41 21.02
N PRO A 325 18.72 -4.54 20.51
CA PRO A 325 19.03 -3.71 19.36
C PRO A 325 20.14 -2.71 19.69
N LYS A 326 21.19 -2.67 18.87
CA LYS A 326 22.29 -1.70 18.99
C LYS A 326 22.15 -0.51 18.04
N TYR A 327 21.53 -0.75 16.89
CA TYR A 327 21.30 0.26 15.85
C TYR A 327 20.09 -0.15 15.01
N LEU A 328 19.02 0.63 15.07
CA LEU A 328 18.00 0.73 14.02
C LEU A 328 17.71 2.23 13.83
N THR A 329 17.14 2.60 12.69
CA THR A 329 16.72 3.99 12.48
C THR A 329 15.69 4.37 13.56
N SER A 330 15.99 5.43 14.32
CA SER A 330 15.06 6.00 15.31
C SER A 330 13.72 6.33 14.65
N LYS A 331 12.65 5.78 15.22
CA LYS A 331 11.25 5.97 14.81
C LYS A 331 10.43 6.02 16.09
N GLN A 332 9.23 6.60 16.04
CA GLN A 332 8.35 6.65 17.21
C GLN A 332 7.12 5.77 16.94
N VAL A 333 6.56 5.11 17.95
CA VAL A 333 5.31 4.33 17.82
C VAL A 333 4.35 4.67 18.94
N MET A 334 3.06 4.54 18.64
CA MET A 334 2.00 4.64 19.65
C MET A 334 1.66 3.24 20.18
N ILE A 335 1.90 2.99 21.46
CA ILE A 335 1.54 1.75 22.15
C ILE A 335 0.72 2.11 23.37
N LYS A 336 -0.50 1.57 23.46
CA LYS A 336 -1.45 1.83 24.57
C LYS A 336 -1.71 3.32 24.87
N GLY A 337 -1.62 4.18 23.85
CA GLY A 337 -1.85 5.62 23.98
C GLY A 337 -0.61 6.43 24.35
N GLU A 338 0.54 5.79 24.55
CA GLU A 338 1.81 6.43 24.83
C GLU A 338 2.71 6.42 23.59
N GLN A 339 3.49 7.49 23.42
CA GLN A 339 4.50 7.58 22.38
C GLN A 339 5.82 7.01 22.91
N ILE A 340 6.34 5.99 22.23
CA ILE A 340 7.53 5.24 22.64
C ILE A 340 8.54 5.25 21.48
N ASP A 341 9.84 5.29 21.78
CA ASP A 341 10.87 5.04 20.78
C ASP A 341 10.76 3.59 20.30
N TYR A 342 10.75 3.41 18.98
CA TYR A 342 10.67 2.08 18.38
C TYR A 342 11.79 1.17 18.89
N LEU A 343 12.99 1.71 19.13
CA LEU A 343 14.15 0.97 19.64
C LEU A 343 13.89 0.30 21.00
N ASP A 344 12.99 0.88 21.80
CA ASP A 344 12.65 0.38 23.14
C ASP A 344 11.55 -0.69 23.11
N THR A 345 11.08 -1.08 21.91
CA THR A 345 9.99 -2.04 21.76
C THR A 345 10.48 -3.46 21.51
N ASP A 346 9.66 -4.43 21.91
CA ASP A 346 9.79 -5.84 21.53
C ASP A 346 9.98 -6.00 20.01
N PHE A 347 9.25 -5.21 19.22
CA PHE A 347 9.30 -5.26 17.75
C PHE A 347 10.66 -4.92 17.18
N ALA A 348 11.34 -3.90 17.72
CA ALA A 348 12.70 -3.57 17.34
C ALA A 348 13.70 -4.67 17.73
N LYS A 349 13.52 -5.31 18.89
CA LYS A 349 14.36 -6.45 19.30
C LYS A 349 14.22 -7.62 18.31
N ILE A 350 12.98 -7.99 17.97
CA ILE A 350 12.70 -9.04 16.98
C ILE A 350 13.31 -8.68 15.62
N GLU A 351 13.09 -7.46 15.17
CA GLU A 351 13.57 -6.97 13.88
C GLU A 351 15.09 -6.97 13.81
N TYR A 352 15.76 -6.50 14.86
CA TYR A 352 17.22 -6.51 14.97
C TYR A 352 17.78 -7.94 14.97
N HIS A 353 17.18 -8.85 15.75
CA HIS A 353 17.60 -10.25 15.78
C HIS A 353 17.47 -10.91 14.40
N LEU A 354 16.31 -10.74 13.75
CA LEU A 354 16.14 -11.19 12.37
C LEU A 354 17.21 -10.57 11.48
N ASN A 355 17.46 -9.27 11.58
CA ASN A 355 18.36 -8.59 10.67
C ASN A 355 19.84 -9.00 10.79
N CYS A 356 20.30 -9.30 12.01
CA CYS A 356 21.69 -9.60 12.33
C CYS A 356 22.02 -11.10 12.29
N CYS A 357 21.06 -11.97 12.59
CA CYS A 357 21.30 -13.39 12.50
C CYS A 357 21.29 -13.79 11.02
N GLU A 358 22.46 -14.20 10.52
CA GLU A 358 22.57 -15.06 9.34
C GLU A 358 21.91 -16.40 9.69
N SER A 359 20.57 -16.45 9.66
CA SER A 359 19.91 -17.74 9.61
C SER A 359 20.28 -18.33 8.25
N ASP A 360 21.05 -19.42 8.25
CA ASP A 360 21.52 -20.14 7.07
C ASP A 360 20.54 -20.03 5.90
N PHE A 361 20.97 -19.35 4.84
CA PHE A 361 20.28 -19.40 3.56
C PHE A 361 20.45 -20.82 3.00
N LEU A 362 19.72 -21.80 3.54
CA LEU A 362 19.68 -23.11 2.93
C LEU A 362 19.03 -22.96 1.55
N GLU A 363 19.83 -23.21 0.52
CA GLU A 363 19.39 -23.41 -0.86
C GLU A 363 18.29 -24.49 -0.86
N SER A 364 17.13 -24.14 -1.40
CA SER A 364 16.06 -25.09 -1.72
C SER A 364 15.31 -24.63 -2.95
#